data_AF-A0A662SHS4-F1
#
_entry.id   AF-A0A662SHS4-F1
#
_cell.length_a   1.000
_cell.length_b   1.000
_cell.length_c   1.000
_cell.angle_alpha   90.00
_cell.angle_beta   90.00
_cell.angle_gamma   90.00
#
_symmetry.space_group_name_H-M   'P 1'
#
loop_
_entity.id
_entity.type
_entity.pdbx_description
1 polymer ?
#
loop_
_entity_poly.entity_id
_entity_poly.type
_entity_poly.pdbx_seq_one_letter_code
_entity_poly.pdbx_strand_id
1 'polypeptide(L)' 'MLVVRIYLSADLEGICGVVDIEHTRRDGREHDRARKWMIQEVNAAVEGALRAGAEKIVVNDSHGTMRNL' A
#
# COMPACT_ATOMS: atom_id res chain seq x y z
N MET A 1 -24.94 -9.33 13.66
CA MET A 1 -24.08 -8.17 13.36
C MET A 1 -23.47 -8.39 11.98
N LEU A 2 -23.36 -7.37 11.13
CA LEU A 2 -22.75 -7.53 9.81
C LEU A 2 -21.23 -7.52 9.96
N VAL A 3 -20.55 -8.51 9.36
CA VAL A 3 -19.09 -8.59 9.32
C VAL A 3 -18.58 -7.58 8.29
N VAL A 4 -17.82 -6.58 8.74
CA VAL A 4 -17.19 -5.60 7.84
C VAL A 4 -15.94 -6.22 7.22
N ARG A 5 -15.91 -6.24 5.89
CA ARG A 5 -14.78 -6.76 5.09
C ARG A 5 -14.28 -5.70 4.14
N ILE A 6 -12.97 -5.49 4.12
CA ILE A 6 -12.32 -4.47 3.30
C ILE A 6 -11.35 -5.14 2.34
N TYR A 7 -11.37 -4.68 1.10
CA TYR A 7 -10.34 -4.97 0.10
C TYR A 7 -9.59 -3.67 -0.18
N LEU A 8 -8.27 -3.70 0.03
CA LEU A 8 -7.38 -2.55 -0.15
C LEU A 8 -6.45 -2.83 -1.33
N SER A 9 -6.60 -2.08 -2.41
CA SER A 9 -5.72 -2.09 -3.57
C SER A 9 -4.70 -0.98 -3.42
N ALA A 10 -3.42 -1.32 -3.28
CA ALA A 10 -2.34 -0.36 -3.05
C ALA A 10 -1.50 -0.17 -4.31
N ASP A 11 -1.34 1.07 -4.74
CA ASP A 11 -0.49 1.47 -5.87
C ASP A 11 0.63 2.40 -5.40
N LEU A 12 1.75 2.50 -6.12
CA LEU A 12 2.96 3.16 -5.61
C LEU A 12 3.05 4.65 -5.98
N GLU A 13 2.55 5.03 -7.16
CA GLU A 13 2.59 6.39 -7.69
C GLU A 13 1.96 7.42 -6.75
N GLY A 14 0.96 7.02 -5.96
CA GLY A 14 0.20 7.89 -5.07
C GLY A 14 0.71 7.97 -3.63
N ILE A 15 1.75 7.22 -3.27
CA ILE A 15 2.29 7.19 -1.91
C ILE A 15 2.98 8.52 -1.57
N CYS A 16 2.80 9.02 -0.35
CA CYS A 16 3.44 10.25 0.11
C CYS A 16 4.97 10.14 0.02
N GLY A 17 5.59 11.19 -0.54
CA GLY A 17 7.03 11.23 -0.82
C GLY A 17 7.43 10.66 -2.18
N VAL A 18 6.53 9.95 -2.88
CA VAL A 18 6.72 9.57 -4.29
C VAL A 18 6.45 10.78 -5.17
N VAL A 19 7.49 11.25 -5.86
CA VAL A 19 7.43 12.47 -6.69
C VAL A 19 8.04 12.29 -8.07
N ASP A 20 8.63 11.13 -8.34
CA ASP A 20 9.40 10.86 -9.56
C ASP A 20 9.32 9.38 -9.93
N ILE A 21 9.50 9.08 -11.22
CA ILE A 21 9.43 7.74 -11.79
C ILE A 21 10.51 6.79 -11.25
N GLU A 22 11.64 7.30 -10.77
CA GLU A 22 12.69 6.51 -10.10
C GLU A 22 12.21 5.86 -8.80
N HIS A 23 11.16 6.38 -8.17
CA HIS A 23 10.52 5.76 -7.02
C HIS A 23 9.60 4.60 -7.44
N THR A 24 8.99 4.68 -8.62
CA THR A 24 7.92 3.75 -9.01
C THR A 24 8.47 2.56 -9.79
N ARG A 25 9.50 2.72 -10.61
CA ARG A 25 10.03 1.61 -11.42
C ARG A 25 10.83 0.64 -10.59
N ARG A 26 10.68 -0.67 -10.84
CA ARG A 26 11.42 -1.74 -10.14
C ARG A 26 12.94 -1.63 -10.27
N ASP A 27 13.42 -1.09 -11.38
CA ASP A 27 14.83 -0.83 -11.67
C ASP A 27 15.28 0.60 -11.30
N GLY A 28 14.36 1.43 -10.78
CA GLY A 28 14.65 2.79 -10.33
C GLY A 28 15.49 2.81 -9.05
N ARG A 29 16.38 3.78 -8.95
CA ARG A 29 17.36 3.87 -7.84
C ARG A 29 16.71 4.06 -6.48
N GLU A 30 15.54 4.69 -6.44
CA GLU A 30 14.85 5.06 -5.21
C GLU A 30 13.67 4.13 -4.88
N HIS A 31 13.42 3.10 -5.70
CA HIS A 31 12.29 2.19 -5.56
C HIS A 31 12.26 1.44 -4.23
N ASP A 32 13.41 0.97 -3.76
CA ASP A 32 13.52 0.27 -2.49
C ASP A 32 13.19 1.16 -1.29
N ARG A 33 13.39 2.48 -1.42
CA ARG A 33 12.95 3.44 -0.41
C ARG A 33 11.45 3.67 -0.52
N ALA A 34 10.95 3.90 -1.73
CA ALA A 34 9.53 4.16 -1.98
C ALA A 34 8.61 3.02 -1.54
N ARG A 35 8.98 1.76 -1.82
CA ARG A 35 8.17 0.61 -1.38
C ARG A 35 8.07 0.47 0.15
N LYS A 36 9.04 0.99 0.91
CA LYS A 36 8.96 1.04 2.38
C LYS A 36 7.93 2.08 2.84
N TRP A 37 7.84 3.21 2.16
CA TRP A 37 6.77 4.19 2.40
C TRP A 37 5.40 3.60 2.07
N MET A 38 5.29 2.86 0.96
CA MET A 38 4.07 2.14 0.59
C MET A 38 3.61 1.18 1.69
N ILE A 39 4.52 0.37 2.24
CA ILE A 39 4.21 -0.52 3.38
C ILE A 39 3.72 0.27 4.59
N GLN A 40 4.34 1.41 4.90
CA GLN A 40 3.95 2.25 6.04
C GLN A 40 2.53 2.81 5.87
N GLU A 41 2.18 3.31 4.69
CA GLU A 41 0.83 3.84 4.42
C GLU A 41 -0.23 2.73 4.38
N VAL A 42 0.09 1.59 3.77
CA VAL A 42 -0.80 0.41 3.79
C VAL A 42 -1.06 -0.03 5.22
N ASN A 43 -0.04 -0.11 6.07
CA ASN A 43 -0.21 -0.44 7.48
C ASN A 43 -1.06 0.60 8.20
N ALA A 44 -0.86 1.89 7.95
CA ALA A 44 -1.68 2.95 8.54
C ALA A 44 -3.17 2.84 8.14
N ALA A 45 -3.44 2.53 6.87
CA ALA A 45 -4.81 2.31 6.39
C ALA A 45 -5.45 1.05 7.01
N VAL A 46 -4.68 -0.04 7.13
CA VAL A 46 -5.11 -1.28 7.82
C VAL A 46 -5.42 -1.01 9.29
N GLU A 47 -4.56 -0.30 10.00
CA GLU A 47 -4.80 0.06 11.40
C GLU A 47 -6.06 0.93 11.57
N GLY A 48 -6.26 1.92 10.69
CA GLY A 48 -7.46 2.74 10.69
C GLY A 48 -8.73 1.92 10.48
N ALA A 49 -8.70 1.00 9.51
CA ALA A 49 -9.78 0.06 9.25
C ALA A 49 -10.10 -0.84 10.45
N LEU A 50 -9.07 -1.40 11.10
CA LEU A 50 -9.25 -2.23 12.30
C LEU A 50 -9.85 -1.44 13.45
N ARG A 51 -9.38 -0.20 13.69
CA ARG A 51 -9.96 0.70 14.71
C ARG A 51 -11.42 1.06 14.42
N ALA A 52 -11.81 1.08 13.15
CA ALA A 52 -13.19 1.31 12.72
C ALA A 52 -14.07 0.04 12.74
N GLY A 53 -13.54 -1.11 13.17
CA GLY A 53 -14.31 -2.35 13.33
C GLY A 53 -14.30 -3.28 12.11
N ALA A 54 -13.34 -3.14 11.19
CA ALA A 54 -13.14 -4.14 10.13
C ALA A 54 -12.67 -5.47 10.73
N GLU A 55 -13.29 -6.58 10.32
CA GLU A 55 -12.95 -7.93 10.82
C GLU A 55 -12.05 -8.71 9.86
N LYS A 56 -12.12 -8.40 8.56
CA LYS A 56 -11.27 -9.01 7.54
C LYS A 56 -10.80 -7.97 6.55
N ILE A 57 -9.49 -7.93 6.33
CA ILE A 57 -8.85 -7.03 5.39
C ILE A 57 -8.01 -7.88 4.44
N VAL A 58 -8.18 -7.67 3.14
CA VAL A 58 -7.31 -8.23 2.10
C VAL A 58 -6.57 -7.06 1.46
N VAL A 59 -5.24 -7.13 1.46
CA VAL A 59 -4.39 -6.15 0.79
C VAL A 59 -3.88 -6.74 -0.51
N ASN A 60 -4.08 -6.02 -1.61
CA ASN A 60 -3.56 -6.34 -2.92
C ASN A 60 -2.49 -5.32 -3.29
N ASP A 61 -1.28 -5.81 -3.53
CA ASP A 61 -0.26 -5.02 -4.22
C ASP A 61 -0.69 -4.89 -5.69
N SER A 62 -0.97 -3.66 -6.11
CA SER A 62 -1.50 -3.35 -7.43
C SER A 62 -0.49 -2.63 -8.32
N HIS A 63 0.73 -2.43 -7.83
CA HIS A 63 1.74 -1.65 -8.56
C HIS A 63 2.65 -2.54 -9.40
N GLY A 64 2.74 -2.27 -10.70
CA GLY A 64 3.69 -2.91 -11.62
C GLY A 64 3.64 -4.45 -11.54
N THR A 65 4.74 -5.08 -11.07
CA THR A 65 4.79 -6.55 -10.94
C THR A 65 4.16 -7.11 -9.66
N MET A 66 3.53 -6.25 -8.84
CA MET A 66 2.79 -6.63 -7.63
C MET A 66 3.65 -7.36 -6.57
N ARG A 67 4.89 -6.90 -6.37
CA ARG A 67 5.90 -7.53 -5.48
C ARG A 67 6.66 -6.51 -4.63
N ASN A 68 5.98 -5.45 -4.24
CA ASN A 68 6.46 -4.23 -3.61
C ASN A 68 6.12 -4.19 -2.11
N LEU A 69 4.99 -4.80 -1.70
CA LEU A 69 4.69 -5.04 -0.28
C LEU A 69 5.62 -6.08 0.36
#